data_AF-N1RMD6-F1
#
_entry.id   AF-N1RMD6-F1
#
_cell.length_a   1.000
_cell.length_b   1.000
_cell.length_c   1.000
_cell.angle_alpha   90.00
_cell.angle_beta   90.00
_cell.angle_gamma   90.00
#
_symmetry.space_group_name_H-M   'P 1'
#
loop_
_entity.id
_entity.type
_entity.pdbx_description
1 polymer ?
#
loop_
_entity_poly.entity_id
_entity_poly.type
_entity_poly.pdbx_seq_one_letter_code
_entity_poly.pdbx_strand_id
1 'polypeptide(L)'
;MAALKSRLGFTNTTSFVLFCIFGGILFLFSTLQFRLMDIDGFFCKEGDPSSVPGECYVFQKPGLMRSGMLLHLATFLPAGALVCFQFIPALRRPKFIKFHRVNGYVVLVLSALGTVAALIIESKAMGGIFSNRIGTWTLATLVTTATVKGYVSIKNKEIEKHRAWMLRAWFWVSLPPAKD
;
A
#
# COMPACT_ATOMS: atom_id res chain seq x y z
N MET A 1 1.73 19.08 -20.97
CA MET A 1 1.08 17.77 -20.71
C MET A 1 1.42 16.69 -21.75
N ALA A 2 1.29 16.96 -23.06
CA ALA A 2 1.53 15.96 -24.12
C ALA A 2 2.95 15.33 -24.10
N ALA A 3 3.98 16.14 -23.86
CA ALA A 3 5.37 15.67 -23.77
C ALA A 3 5.60 14.71 -22.59
N LEU A 4 5.01 14.98 -21.41
CA LEU A 4 5.13 14.13 -20.23
C LEU A 4 4.37 12.81 -20.40
N LYS A 5 3.15 12.85 -20.97
CA LYS A 5 2.37 11.65 -21.32
C LYS A 5 3.17 10.68 -22.19
N SER A 6 3.80 11.21 -23.25
CA SER A 6 4.62 10.44 -24.19
C SER A 6 5.87 9.86 -23.54
N ARG A 7 6.59 10.66 -22.74
CA ARG A 7 7.79 10.21 -22.00
C ARG A 7 7.49 9.06 -21.03
N LEU A 8 6.38 9.15 -20.30
CA LEU A 8 5.92 8.12 -19.37
C LEU A 8 5.28 6.91 -20.06
N GLY A 9 5.08 6.97 -21.39
CA GLY A 9 4.62 5.85 -22.20
C GLY A 9 3.11 5.61 -22.17
N PHE A 10 2.32 6.59 -21.74
CA PHE A 10 0.86 6.50 -21.78
C PHE A 10 0.34 6.80 -23.20
N THR A 11 -0.48 5.91 -23.74
CA THR A 11 -1.15 6.09 -25.04
C THR A 11 -2.44 6.91 -24.87
N ASN A 12 -3.28 6.52 -23.90
CA ASN A 12 -4.56 7.14 -23.58
C ASN A 12 -4.41 8.26 -22.53
N THR A 13 -5.00 9.43 -22.81
CA THR A 13 -5.04 10.60 -21.90
C THR A 13 -5.80 10.27 -20.62
N THR A 14 -6.89 9.52 -20.69
CA THR A 14 -7.68 9.13 -19.50
C THR A 14 -6.84 8.30 -18.54
N SER A 15 -6.10 7.31 -19.02
CA SER A 15 -5.21 6.50 -18.17
C SER A 15 -4.09 7.32 -17.54
N PHE A 16 -3.58 8.33 -18.24
CA PHE A 16 -2.59 9.26 -17.70
C PHE A 16 -3.17 10.13 -16.58
N VAL A 17 -4.36 10.71 -16.78
CA VAL A 17 -5.04 11.53 -15.76
C VAL A 17 -5.37 10.70 -14.53
N LEU A 18 -5.94 9.49 -14.71
CA LEU A 18 -6.23 8.58 -13.61
C LEU A 18 -4.96 8.21 -12.83
N PHE A 19 -3.85 7.96 -13.52
CA PHE A 19 -2.57 7.70 -12.85
C PHE A 19 -2.08 8.90 -12.04
N CYS A 20 -2.19 10.13 -12.57
CA CYS A 20 -1.80 11.33 -11.85
C CYS A 20 -2.65 11.56 -10.60
N ILE A 21 -3.96 11.31 -10.68
CA ILE A 21 -4.86 11.46 -9.54
C ILE A 21 -4.61 10.34 -8.53
N PHE A 22 -4.91 9.08 -8.88
CA PHE A 22 -4.85 7.98 -7.91
C PHE A 22 -3.43 7.61 -7.52
N GLY A 23 -2.51 7.49 -8.50
CA GLY A 23 -1.11 7.18 -8.23
C GLY A 23 -0.37 8.34 -7.57
N GLY A 24 -0.68 9.59 -7.95
CA GLY A 24 -0.11 10.78 -7.31
C GLY A 24 -0.57 10.94 -5.85
N ILE A 25 -1.87 10.80 -5.59
CA ILE A 25 -2.43 10.83 -4.23
C ILE A 25 -1.84 9.71 -3.38
N LEU A 26 -1.78 8.48 -3.90
CA LEU A 26 -1.19 7.35 -3.16
C LEU A 26 0.29 7.57 -2.84
N PHE A 27 1.07 8.07 -3.81
CA PHE A 27 2.49 8.37 -3.59
C PHE A 27 2.68 9.47 -2.55
N LEU A 28 1.89 10.56 -2.65
CA LEU A 28 1.95 11.66 -1.70
C LEU A 28 1.53 11.23 -0.30
N PHE A 29 0.42 10.50 -0.17
CA PHE A 29 -0.02 9.94 1.10
C PHE A 29 1.07 9.06 1.72
N SER A 30 1.59 8.10 0.95
CA SER A 30 2.63 7.17 1.43
C SER A 30 3.88 7.90 1.92
N THR A 31 4.30 8.96 1.21
CA THR A 31 5.50 9.72 1.57
C THR A 31 5.29 10.66 2.76
N LEU A 32 4.15 11.34 2.85
CA LEU A 32 3.84 12.23 3.97
C LEU A 32 3.64 11.49 5.30
N GLN A 33 3.19 10.24 5.23
CA GLN A 33 2.90 9.39 6.39
C GLN A 33 4.13 8.65 6.94
N PHE A 34 5.31 8.73 6.32
CA PHE A 34 6.54 8.14 6.90
C PHE A 34 6.85 8.63 8.32
N ARG A 35 6.40 9.85 8.66
CA ARG A 35 6.52 10.42 10.00
C ARG A 35 5.77 9.61 11.07
N LEU A 36 4.73 8.85 10.70
CA LEU A 36 4.00 7.99 11.64
C LEU A 36 4.85 6.84 12.20
N MET A 37 5.97 6.49 11.55
CA MET A 37 6.90 5.48 12.09
C MET A 37 7.57 5.95 13.40
N ASP A 38 7.66 7.26 13.61
CA ASP A 38 8.08 7.82 14.89
C ASP A 38 6.89 7.84 15.86
N ILE A 39 6.72 6.71 16.56
CA ILE A 39 5.57 6.55 17.47
C ILE A 39 5.63 7.57 18.61
N ASP A 40 6.79 7.82 19.20
CA ASP A 40 6.89 8.63 20.41
C ASP A 40 7.04 10.13 20.09
N GLY A 41 7.69 10.48 18.97
CA GLY A 41 7.93 11.87 18.58
C GLY A 41 6.86 12.50 17.69
N PHE A 42 6.01 11.71 17.01
CA PHE A 42 4.98 12.23 16.11
C PHE A 42 3.60 11.59 16.31
N PHE A 43 3.51 10.26 16.30
CA PHE A 43 2.21 9.57 16.40
C PHE A 43 1.54 9.80 17.76
N CYS A 44 2.30 9.67 18.84
CA CYS A 44 1.89 9.79 20.24
C CYS A 44 2.77 10.77 21.01
N LYS A 45 3.08 11.89 20.36
CA LYS A 45 3.82 12.99 20.97
C LYS A 45 3.11 13.49 22.23
N GLU A 46 3.88 13.68 23.29
CA GLU A 46 3.37 14.18 24.56
C GLU A 46 2.78 15.60 24.39
N GLY A 47 1.57 15.82 24.91
CA GLY A 47 0.85 17.11 24.85
C GLY A 47 0.13 17.42 23.54
N ASP A 48 0.59 16.89 22.40
CA ASP A 48 0.02 17.14 21.07
C ASP A 48 0.14 15.92 20.15
N PRO A 49 -0.58 14.81 20.43
CA PRO A 49 -0.48 13.58 19.65
C PRO A 49 -1.22 13.70 18.32
N SER A 50 -0.63 13.15 17.25
CA SER A 50 -1.30 13.04 15.94
C SER A 50 -2.39 11.95 15.91
N SER A 51 -2.42 11.10 16.93
CA SER A 51 -3.37 9.99 17.07
C SER A 51 -4.25 10.15 18.31
N VAL A 52 -5.37 9.41 18.35
CA VAL A 52 -6.29 9.44 19.49
C VAL A 52 -5.68 8.74 20.72
N PRO A 53 -6.01 9.16 21.96
CA PRO A 53 -5.40 8.62 23.17
C PRO A 53 -5.49 7.09 23.31
N GLY A 54 -6.58 6.48 22.82
CA GLY A 54 -6.76 5.02 22.84
C GLY A 54 -5.73 4.27 22.00
N GLU A 55 -5.40 4.75 20.81
CA GLU A 55 -4.38 4.15 19.95
C GLU A 55 -2.99 4.31 20.58
N CYS A 56 -2.73 5.46 21.20
CA CYS A 56 -1.48 5.69 21.91
C CYS A 56 -1.30 4.77 23.11
N TYR A 57 -2.36 4.54 23.89
CA TYR A 57 -2.32 3.58 24.99
C TYR A 57 -1.93 2.16 24.52
N VAL A 58 -2.37 1.76 23.33
CA VAL A 58 -2.09 0.44 22.74
C VAL A 58 -0.68 0.35 22.15
N PHE A 59 -0.26 1.34 21.37
CA PHE A 59 0.96 1.26 20.54
C PHE A 59 2.19 1.89 21.17
N GLN A 60 2.05 2.74 22.18
CA GLN A 60 3.21 3.35 22.84
C GLN A 60 3.96 2.34 23.71
N LYS A 61 3.25 1.37 24.30
CA LYS A 61 3.84 0.34 25.17
C LYS A 61 4.71 -0.65 24.38
N PRO A 62 5.86 -1.09 24.93
CA PRO A 62 6.66 -2.14 24.30
C PRO A 62 5.86 -3.45 24.24
N GLY A 63 5.96 -4.17 23.12
CA GLY A 63 5.30 -5.45 22.92
C GLY A 63 4.85 -5.66 21.47
N LEU A 64 4.10 -6.75 21.27
CA LEU A 64 3.67 -7.21 19.95
C LEU A 64 2.87 -6.15 19.18
N MET A 65 2.01 -5.38 19.86
CA MET A 65 1.16 -4.37 19.21
C MET A 65 2.00 -3.24 18.61
N ARG A 66 2.97 -2.72 19.37
CA ARG A 66 3.90 -1.69 18.91
C ARG A 66 4.75 -2.19 17.76
N SER A 67 5.34 -3.38 17.89
CA SER A 67 6.16 -3.98 16.82
C SER A 67 5.33 -4.27 15.57
N GLY A 68 4.09 -4.73 15.73
CA GLY A 68 3.15 -4.96 14.63
C GLY A 68 2.79 -3.67 13.91
N MET A 69 2.50 -2.59 14.65
CA MET A 69 2.22 -1.28 14.06
C MET A 69 3.43 -0.71 13.31
N LEU A 70 4.62 -0.79 13.90
CA LEU A 70 5.86 -0.39 13.22
C LEU A 70 6.11 -1.21 11.96
N LEU A 71 5.93 -2.53 12.03
CA LEU A 71 6.08 -3.41 10.87
C LEU A 71 5.07 -3.07 9.78
N HIS A 72 3.81 -2.81 10.15
CA HIS A 72 2.75 -2.41 9.22
C HIS A 72 3.12 -1.11 8.48
N LEU A 73 3.51 -0.05 9.22
CA LEU A 73 3.90 1.23 8.63
C LEU A 73 5.18 1.11 7.79
N ALA A 74 6.21 0.46 8.32
CA ALA A 74 7.51 0.29 7.66
C ALA A 74 7.43 -0.59 6.40
N THR A 75 6.32 -1.29 6.17
CA THR A 75 6.11 -2.10 4.97
C THR A 75 5.13 -1.47 4.00
N PHE A 76 3.94 -1.04 4.46
CA PHE A 76 2.93 -0.49 3.56
C PHE A 76 3.25 0.91 3.03
N LEU A 77 3.88 1.78 3.81
CA LEU A 77 4.27 3.11 3.33
C LEU A 77 5.29 3.02 2.18
N PRO A 78 6.41 2.29 2.30
CA PRO A 78 7.30 2.12 1.15
C PRO A 78 6.65 1.32 0.03
N ALA A 79 5.82 0.30 0.29
CA ALA A 79 5.13 -0.43 -0.76
C ALA A 79 4.18 0.47 -1.58
N GLY A 80 3.41 1.34 -0.91
CA GLY A 80 2.50 2.30 -1.52
C GLY A 80 3.22 3.35 -2.36
N ALA A 81 4.40 3.82 -1.93
CA ALA A 81 5.23 4.70 -2.75
C ALA A 81 5.84 3.94 -3.97
N LEU A 82 6.37 2.74 -3.75
CA LEU A 82 7.08 1.96 -4.77
C LEU A 82 6.15 1.39 -5.85
N VAL A 83 4.89 1.08 -5.52
CA VAL A 83 3.93 0.56 -6.50
C VAL A 83 3.56 1.61 -7.56
N CYS A 84 3.62 2.90 -7.24
CA CYS A 84 3.32 3.94 -8.24
C CYS A 84 4.25 3.84 -9.45
N PHE A 85 5.51 3.42 -9.26
CA PHE A 85 6.44 3.14 -10.34
C PHE A 85 6.09 1.87 -11.15
N GLN A 86 5.41 0.89 -10.55
CA GLN A 86 4.96 -0.33 -11.26
C GLN A 86 3.96 -0.01 -12.37
N PHE A 87 3.11 1.00 -12.15
CA PHE A 87 2.05 1.35 -13.10
C PHE A 87 2.51 2.24 -14.26
N ILE A 88 3.70 2.86 -14.18
CA ILE A 88 4.28 3.68 -15.26
C ILE A 88 4.63 2.80 -16.47
N PRO A 89 3.99 2.99 -17.65
CA PRO A 89 4.24 2.17 -18.83
C PRO A 89 5.69 2.20 -19.33
N ALA A 90 6.37 3.35 -19.25
CA ALA A 90 7.76 3.49 -19.68
C ALA A 90 8.72 2.56 -18.93
N LEU A 91 8.43 2.23 -17.66
CA LEU A 91 9.27 1.34 -16.84
C LEU A 91 9.12 -0.15 -17.21
N ARG A 92 8.11 -0.49 -18.02
CA ARG A 92 7.92 -1.84 -18.57
C ARG A 92 8.69 -2.06 -19.89
N ARG A 93 9.38 -1.05 -20.42
CA ARG A 93 10.21 -1.17 -21.63
C ARG A 93 11.45 -2.04 -21.36
N PRO A 94 12.05 -2.69 -22.39
CA PRO A 94 13.19 -3.60 -22.21
C PRO A 94 14.37 -3.00 -21.43
N LYS A 95 14.62 -1.69 -21.58
CA LYS A 95 15.68 -0.97 -20.86
C LYS A 95 15.47 -0.94 -19.34
N PHE A 96 14.22 -0.91 -18.87
CA PHE A 96 13.86 -0.73 -17.45
C PHE A 96 13.18 -1.97 -16.85
N ILE A 97 13.00 -3.04 -17.63
CA ILE A 97 12.26 -4.23 -17.20
C ILE A 97 12.88 -4.91 -15.97
N LYS A 98 14.20 -4.86 -15.81
CA LYS A 98 14.88 -5.38 -14.62
C LYS A 98 14.45 -4.62 -13.36
N PHE A 99 14.39 -3.29 -13.45
CA PHE A 99 13.89 -2.45 -12.36
C PHE A 99 12.43 -2.78 -12.03
N HIS A 100 11.56 -2.86 -13.04
CA HIS A 100 10.14 -3.22 -12.83
C HIS A 100 10.00 -4.56 -12.09
N ARG A 101 10.76 -5.58 -12.48
CA ARG A 101 10.74 -6.91 -11.84
C ARG A 101 11.22 -6.87 -10.40
N VAL A 102 12.41 -6.30 -10.13
CA VAL A 102 12.98 -6.24 -8.78
C VAL A 102 12.07 -5.43 -7.86
N ASN A 103 11.65 -4.24 -8.30
CA ASN A 103 10.71 -3.41 -7.54
C ASN A 103 9.38 -4.15 -7.31
N GLY A 104 8.92 -4.96 -8.27
CA GLY A 104 7.69 -5.74 -8.13
C GLY A 104 7.80 -6.81 -7.04
N TYR A 105 8.94 -7.51 -6.94
CA TYR A 105 9.18 -8.46 -5.86
C TYR A 105 9.27 -7.77 -4.49
N VAL A 106 9.97 -6.62 -4.42
CA VAL A 106 10.04 -5.83 -3.18
C VAL A 106 8.63 -5.43 -2.73
N VAL A 107 7.83 -4.88 -3.64
CA VAL A 107 6.44 -4.50 -3.36
C VAL A 107 5.60 -5.69 -2.88
N LEU A 108 5.71 -6.86 -3.52
CA LEU A 108 4.98 -8.06 -3.10
C LEU A 108 5.38 -8.53 -1.69
N VAL A 109 6.67 -8.55 -1.38
CA VAL A 109 7.17 -8.97 -0.05
C VAL A 109 6.71 -7.98 1.03
N LEU A 110 6.85 -6.68 0.78
CA LEU A 110 6.40 -5.65 1.70
C LEU A 110 4.88 -5.73 1.92
N SER A 111 4.09 -5.88 0.86
CA SER A 111 2.64 -6.06 0.99
C SER A 111 2.27 -7.29 1.81
N ALA A 112 2.95 -8.42 1.61
CA ALA A 112 2.68 -9.64 2.39
C ALA A 112 2.98 -9.44 3.89
N LEU A 113 4.14 -8.87 4.23
CA LEU A 113 4.52 -8.58 5.62
C LEU A 113 3.58 -7.55 6.25
N GLY A 114 3.22 -6.51 5.51
CA GLY A 114 2.27 -5.49 5.96
C GLY A 114 0.89 -6.06 6.22
N THR A 115 0.40 -6.96 5.37
CA THR A 115 -0.89 -7.65 5.56
C THR A 115 -0.86 -8.51 6.83
N VAL A 116 0.22 -9.27 7.06
CA VAL A 116 0.36 -10.04 8.31
C VAL A 116 0.38 -9.10 9.52
N ALA A 117 1.13 -8.01 9.46
CA ALA A 117 1.19 -7.01 10.51
C ALA A 117 -0.19 -6.37 10.80
N ALA A 118 -0.97 -6.08 9.75
CA ALA A 118 -2.33 -5.56 9.88
C ALA A 118 -3.24 -6.54 10.63
N LEU A 119 -3.17 -7.83 10.29
CA LEU A 119 -3.96 -8.88 10.94
C LEU A 119 -3.56 -9.10 12.41
N ILE A 120 -2.29 -8.88 12.76
CA ILE A 120 -1.83 -8.94 14.16
C ILE A 120 -2.45 -7.79 14.98
N ILE A 121 -2.48 -6.57 14.43
CA ILE A 121 -2.90 -5.39 15.19
C ILE A 121 -4.41 -5.10 15.16
N GLU A 122 -5.17 -5.72 14.25
CA GLU A 122 -6.59 -5.42 14.00
C GLU A 122 -7.50 -5.54 15.23
N SER A 123 -7.16 -6.42 16.17
CA SER A 123 -7.95 -6.65 17.39
C SER A 123 -7.94 -5.48 18.38
N LYS A 124 -7.00 -4.53 18.22
CA LYS A 124 -6.88 -3.34 19.08
C LYS A 124 -6.88 -2.04 18.30
N ALA A 125 -6.43 -2.05 17.05
CA ALA A 125 -6.46 -0.89 16.17
C ALA A 125 -7.89 -0.37 16.00
N MET A 126 -8.05 0.95 16.05
CA MET A 126 -9.35 1.63 16.01
C MET A 126 -10.36 1.07 17.02
N GLY A 127 -9.89 0.79 18.23
CA GLY A 127 -10.70 0.22 19.31
C GLY A 127 -11.10 -1.25 19.13
N GLY A 128 -10.63 -1.94 18.08
CA GLY A 128 -10.93 -3.36 17.84
C GLY A 128 -12.39 -3.65 17.51
N ILE A 129 -13.13 -2.64 17.03
CA ILE A 129 -14.56 -2.76 16.68
C ILE A 129 -14.74 -3.85 15.62
N PHE A 130 -15.79 -4.66 15.79
CA PHE A 130 -16.04 -5.81 14.93
C PHE A 130 -16.12 -5.48 13.43
N SER A 131 -16.72 -4.34 13.07
CA SER A 131 -16.77 -3.86 11.68
C SER A 131 -15.39 -3.61 11.09
N ASN A 132 -14.50 -2.91 11.82
CA ASN A 132 -13.12 -2.63 11.39
C ASN A 132 -12.31 -3.91 11.19
N ARG A 133 -12.54 -4.90 12.06
CA ARG A 133 -11.91 -6.21 11.98
C ARG A 133 -12.34 -6.96 10.72
N ILE A 134 -13.65 -7.06 10.49
CA ILE A 134 -14.18 -7.65 9.25
C ILE A 134 -13.62 -6.92 8.01
N GLY A 135 -13.57 -5.58 8.05
CA GLY A 135 -12.97 -4.78 6.98
C GLY A 135 -11.52 -5.17 6.72
N THR A 136 -10.71 -5.31 7.78
CA THR A 136 -9.29 -5.71 7.69
C THR A 136 -9.14 -7.12 7.13
N TRP A 137 -9.89 -8.09 7.62
CA TRP A 137 -9.88 -9.48 7.11
C TRP A 137 -10.32 -9.56 5.65
N THR A 138 -11.36 -8.80 5.28
CA THR A 138 -11.86 -8.73 3.91
C THR A 138 -10.79 -8.16 2.98
N LEU A 139 -10.20 -7.03 3.34
CA LEU A 139 -9.15 -6.38 2.54
C LEU A 139 -7.90 -7.27 2.44
N ALA A 140 -7.47 -7.87 3.55
CA ALA A 140 -6.35 -8.82 3.58
C ALA A 140 -6.59 -9.99 2.61
N THR A 141 -7.78 -10.58 2.62
CA THR A 141 -8.15 -11.71 1.76
C THR A 141 -8.17 -11.31 0.29
N LEU A 142 -8.80 -10.17 -0.04
CA LEU A 142 -8.89 -9.66 -1.41
C LEU A 142 -7.50 -9.35 -1.98
N VAL A 143 -6.68 -8.59 -1.25
CA VAL A 143 -5.35 -8.18 -1.67
C VAL A 143 -4.42 -9.38 -1.80
N THR A 144 -4.44 -10.31 -0.83
CA THR A 144 -3.65 -11.55 -0.90
C THR A 144 -4.07 -12.39 -2.11
N THR A 145 -5.36 -12.58 -2.33
CA THR A 145 -5.86 -13.35 -3.49
C THR A 145 -5.44 -12.70 -4.81
N ALA A 146 -5.57 -11.38 -4.94
CA ALA A 146 -5.21 -10.67 -6.15
C ALA A 146 -3.70 -10.67 -6.40
N THR A 147 -2.87 -10.47 -5.38
CA THR A 147 -1.41 -10.52 -5.51
C THR A 147 -0.92 -11.93 -5.86
N VAL A 148 -1.48 -12.98 -5.26
CA VAL A 148 -1.18 -14.38 -5.61
C VAL A 148 -1.58 -14.68 -7.05
N LYS A 149 -2.81 -14.33 -7.47
CA LYS A 149 -3.26 -14.54 -8.86
C LYS A 149 -2.41 -13.73 -9.85
N GLY A 150 -2.06 -12.50 -9.51
CA GLY A 150 -1.16 -11.67 -10.31
C GLY A 150 0.22 -12.28 -10.46
N TYR A 151 0.77 -12.85 -9.39
CA TYR A 151 2.06 -13.54 -9.40
C TYR A 151 2.03 -14.84 -10.22
N VAL A 152 1.00 -15.67 -10.04
CA VAL A 152 0.82 -16.90 -10.81
C VAL A 152 0.65 -16.59 -12.29
N SER A 153 -0.16 -15.60 -12.66
CA SER A 153 -0.33 -15.19 -14.06
C SER A 153 0.97 -14.75 -14.72
N ILE A 154 1.85 -14.01 -14.03
CA ILE A 154 3.13 -13.61 -14.64
C ILE A 154 4.09 -14.80 -14.79
N LYS A 155 4.05 -15.78 -13.88
CA LYS A 155 4.80 -17.04 -14.04
C LYS A 155 4.29 -17.87 -15.22
N ASN A 156 2.98 -17.84 -15.47
CA ASN A 156 2.35 -18.45 -16.63
C ASN A 156 2.49 -17.62 -17.92
N LYS A 157 3.22 -16.49 -17.90
CA LYS A 157 3.41 -15.56 -19.03
C LYS A 157 2.11 -14.88 -19.50
N GLU A 158 1.06 -14.87 -18.69
CA GLU A 158 -0.23 -14.23 -18.97
C GLU A 158 -0.22 -12.75 -18.52
N ILE A 159 0.45 -11.89 -19.30
CA ILE A 159 0.74 -10.49 -18.93
C ILE A 159 -0.54 -9.67 -18.67
N GLU A 160 -1.58 -9.84 -19.49
CA GLU A 160 -2.83 -9.09 -19.32
C GLU A 160 -3.56 -9.46 -18.02
N LYS A 161 -3.57 -10.74 -17.65
CA LYS A 161 -4.15 -11.19 -16.37
C LYS A 161 -3.34 -10.70 -15.18
N HIS A 162 -2.01 -10.77 -15.27
CA HIS A 162 -1.12 -10.19 -14.26
C HIS A 162 -1.46 -8.71 -14.02
N ARG A 163 -1.54 -7.92 -15.11
CA ARG A 163 -1.87 -6.49 -15.03
C ARG A 163 -3.23 -6.25 -14.37
N ALA A 164 -4.26 -7.00 -14.78
CA ALA A 164 -5.61 -6.86 -14.24
C ALA A 164 -5.65 -7.16 -12.72
N TRP A 165 -4.98 -8.23 -12.27
CA TRP A 165 -4.93 -8.59 -10.86
C TRP A 165 -4.13 -7.59 -10.03
N MET A 166 -2.99 -7.09 -10.51
CA MET A 166 -2.22 -6.06 -9.79
C MET A 166 -2.99 -4.74 -9.67
N LEU A 167 -3.75 -4.35 -10.70
CA LEU A 167 -4.62 -3.17 -10.61
C LEU A 167 -5.73 -3.34 -9.55
N ARG A 168 -6.38 -4.51 -9.49
CA ARG A 168 -7.40 -4.79 -8.46
C ARG A 168 -6.84 -4.72 -7.05
N ALA A 169 -5.70 -5.37 -6.82
CA ALA A 169 -5.05 -5.40 -5.50
C ALA A 169 -4.82 -3.97 -4.97
N TRP A 170 -4.20 -3.12 -5.79
CA TRP A 170 -3.83 -1.77 -5.36
C TRP A 170 -4.98 -0.77 -5.38
N PHE A 171 -5.99 -0.99 -6.21
CA PHE A 171 -7.23 -0.22 -6.14
C PHE A 171 -7.92 -0.44 -4.78
N TRP A 172 -8.04 -1.69 -4.32
CA TRP A 172 -8.67 -1.98 -3.03
C TRP A 172 -7.91 -1.40 -1.84
N VAL A 173 -6.57 -1.47 -1.84
CA VAL A 173 -5.74 -0.87 -0.78
C VAL A 173 -5.87 0.66 -0.74
N SER A 174 -6.11 1.30 -1.89
CA SER A 174 -6.22 2.76 -1.99
C SER A 174 -7.60 3.31 -1.65
N LEU A 175 -8.62 2.46 -1.46
CA LEU A 175 -9.96 2.92 -1.09
C LEU A 175 -9.97 3.37 0.37
N PRO A 176 -10.52 4.55 0.68
CA PRO A 176 -10.75 4.93 2.07
C PRO A 176 -11.73 3.94 2.72
N PRO A 177 -11.56 3.62 4.01
CA PRO A 177 -12.57 2.87 4.73
C PRO A 177 -13.91 3.62 4.62
N ALA A 178 -14.99 2.89 4.37
CA ALA A 178 -16.33 3.45 4.44
C ALA A 178 -16.50 4.08 5.82
N LYS A 179 -16.88 5.36 5.85
CA LYS A 179 -17.28 6.02 7.09
C LYS A 179 -18.75 5.69 7.28
N ASP A 180 -19.05 4.96 8.34
CA ASP A 180 -20.40 4.80 8.87
C ASP A 180 -20.80 6.08 9.63
#